data_AF-A0A2K6AGP2-F1
#
_entry.id   AF-A0A2K6AGP2-F1
#
_cell.length_a   1.000
_cell.length_b   1.000
_cell.length_c   1.000
_cell.angle_alpha   90.00
_cell.angle_beta   90.00
_cell.angle_gamma   90.00
#
_symmetry.space_group_name_H-M   'P 1'
#
loop_
_entity.id
_entity.type
_entity.pdbx_description
1 polymer ?
#
loop_
_entity_poly.entity_id
_entity_poly.type
_entity_poly.pdbx_seq_one_letter_code
_entity_poly.pdbx_strand_id
1 'polypeptide(L)'
;GLVPVAQAGGIIDLKEKEIPELRNKLQNVNRDIQRLKNDIEEQETLLGTIMPEEESAKVCLTDVTIMERFQMELKDVERKIAQQAAKLQGIDLDRTVQQVNQEKQEKQHKLDTVSSKIELNRKLIQDQQEQIQHLKSITNELKSEKLQISTNLQRRQQLEEQTVELSTEVQSLYREIKDAKEQVSPLETTLEKFQQEKEEIINKKNTSNKIAQDKLNDIKEKVKNIHGYMKDIENYIQDGKDDYKKQKETELNKVITQLSECEKHKEKINEDMRIMRQDIDTQKIQERWLQDNLTLRKRNEELKEVEEERKQHLKEMGQMQVLQMKNEHQKLEENIDNIKRNHSLALGRQKGYEEEIIHFKKELREPQFRDAEEKYREMMIVMRTTELVNKDLDIYYKTLDQAIMKFHSMKMEEINKIIRDLWRSTYRGQDIEYIEIRSDADENVSASDKRRNYNYRVVMLKGDTALDMRGRCSAGQKVLASLIIRLALAETFCLNCGIIALDEPTTNLDRENIESLAHALVEIIKSRSQQRNFQLLVITHDEDFVELLGRSEYVEKFYRIKKNIDQCSEIVKCSVSSLGFNVH
;
A
#
# COMPACT_ATOMS: atom_id res chain seq x y z
N GLY A 1 -0.21 71.97 153.65
CA GLY A 1 -0.09 71.97 152.18
C GLY A 1 1.00 71.00 151.78
N LEU A 2 0.70 70.16 150.76
CA LEU A 2 1.57 69.67 149.66
C LEU A 2 3.11 69.76 149.86
N VAL A 3 4.00 68.81 149.53
CA VAL A 3 4.02 67.50 148.81
C VAL A 3 5.51 66.97 148.88
N PRO A 4 5.90 65.76 148.40
CA PRO A 4 6.84 64.80 149.03
C PRO A 4 8.09 64.45 148.15
N VAL A 5 8.56 63.17 148.20
CA VAL A 5 9.40 62.35 147.25
C VAL A 5 10.66 61.76 147.93
N ALA A 6 11.23 60.57 147.63
CA ALA A 6 10.84 59.23 147.11
C ALA A 6 12.14 58.39 147.05
N GLN A 7 12.13 57.10 147.41
CA GLN A 7 13.03 56.01 146.91
C GLN A 7 12.85 54.74 147.76
N ALA A 8 11.93 53.83 147.38
CA ALA A 8 11.85 52.49 148.00
C ALA A 8 11.11 51.40 147.17
N GLY A 9 10.65 51.65 145.94
CA GLY A 9 9.71 50.74 145.25
C GLY A 9 10.29 49.73 144.25
N GLY A 10 11.51 49.92 143.71
CA GLY A 10 11.95 49.20 142.50
C GLY A 10 12.57 47.81 142.67
N ILE A 11 12.95 47.40 143.89
CA ILE A 11 13.72 46.15 144.10
C ILE A 11 12.81 44.94 144.36
N ILE A 12 11.56 45.16 144.73
CA ILE A 12 10.64 44.07 145.11
C ILE A 12 10.06 43.38 143.86
N ASP A 13 9.74 44.14 142.80
CA ASP A 13 9.13 43.59 141.57
C ASP A 13 10.05 42.61 140.80
N LEU A 14 11.36 42.83 140.80
CA LEU A 14 12.35 41.95 140.12
C LEU A 14 12.49 40.58 140.78
N LYS A 15 12.27 40.50 142.10
CA LYS A 15 12.48 39.25 142.86
C LYS A 15 11.24 38.37 142.88
N GLU A 16 10.05 38.95 142.84
CA GLU A 16 8.80 38.22 143.02
C GLU A 16 8.10 37.80 141.72
N LYS A 17 8.35 38.45 140.57
CA LYS A 17 7.60 38.16 139.32
C LYS A 17 8.44 37.68 138.14
N GLU A 18 9.51 38.39 137.76
CA GLU A 18 10.17 38.11 136.48
C GLU A 18 11.06 36.84 136.50
N ILE A 19 11.73 36.56 137.62
CA ILE A 19 12.61 35.38 137.75
C ILE A 19 11.81 34.06 137.72
N PRO A 20 10.66 33.92 138.45
CA PRO A 20 9.81 32.73 138.35
C PRO A 20 9.26 32.49 136.94
N GLU A 21 8.84 33.54 136.23
CA GLU A 21 8.30 33.40 134.87
C GLU A 21 9.34 32.90 133.87
N LEU A 22 10.57 33.41 133.93
CA LEU A 22 11.66 32.94 133.08
C LEU A 22 12.05 31.49 133.40
N ARG A 23 12.02 31.08 134.67
CA ARG A 23 12.24 29.67 135.06
C ARG A 23 11.16 28.74 134.51
N ASN A 24 9.89 29.16 134.55
CA ASN A 24 8.79 28.39 133.97
C ASN A 24 8.92 28.26 132.44
N LYS A 25 9.30 29.33 131.73
CA LYS A 25 9.56 29.26 130.29
C LYS A 25 10.71 28.30 129.96
N LEU A 26 11.79 28.32 130.75
CA LEU A 26 12.94 27.44 130.56
C LEU A 26 12.58 25.97 130.83
N GLN A 27 11.74 25.70 131.82
CA GLN A 27 11.19 24.36 132.07
C GLN A 27 10.31 23.85 130.92
N ASN A 28 9.46 24.70 130.36
CA ASN A 28 8.62 24.32 129.22
C ASN A 28 9.46 24.00 127.98
N VAL A 29 10.43 24.85 127.65
CA VAL A 29 11.35 24.61 126.52
C VAL A 29 12.15 23.32 126.71
N ASN A 30 12.63 23.04 127.92
CA ASN A 30 13.32 21.77 128.19
C ASN A 30 12.39 20.55 128.02
N ARG A 31 11.12 20.67 128.40
CA ARG A 31 10.13 19.59 128.20
C ARG A 31 9.85 19.36 126.71
N ASP A 32 9.79 20.42 125.92
CA ASP A 32 9.58 20.32 124.47
C ASP A 32 10.81 19.75 123.75
N ILE A 33 12.03 20.10 124.17
CA ILE A 33 13.27 19.48 123.68
C ILE A 33 13.26 17.98 123.99
N GLN A 34 12.82 17.58 125.17
CA GLN A 34 12.74 16.16 125.55
C GLN A 34 11.71 15.40 124.71
N ARG A 35 10.55 16.01 124.42
CA ARG A 35 9.55 15.43 123.51
C ARG A 35 10.11 15.26 122.10
N LEU A 36 10.70 16.30 121.54
CA LEU A 36 11.29 16.24 120.19
C LEU A 36 12.42 15.21 120.09
N LYS A 37 13.20 15.01 121.15
CA LYS A 37 14.22 13.93 121.18
C LYS A 37 13.58 12.55 121.14
N ASN A 38 12.52 12.33 121.91
CA ASN A 38 11.80 11.05 121.89
C ASN A 38 11.15 10.82 120.51
N ASP A 39 10.56 11.85 119.90
CA ASP A 39 9.97 11.74 118.56
C ASP A 39 11.04 11.41 117.50
N ILE A 40 12.26 11.98 117.62
CA ILE A 40 13.38 11.65 116.74
C ILE A 40 13.81 10.18 116.93
N GLU A 41 13.94 9.71 118.17
CA GLU A 41 14.27 8.31 118.44
C GLU A 41 13.19 7.35 117.91
N GLU A 42 11.90 7.70 118.05
CA GLU A 42 10.80 6.92 117.46
C GLU A 42 10.87 6.90 115.92
N GLN A 43 11.19 8.03 115.26
CA GLN A 43 11.33 8.07 113.81
C GLN A 43 12.59 7.32 113.32
N GLU A 44 13.70 7.40 114.05
CA GLU A 44 14.94 6.67 113.72
C GLU A 44 14.73 5.16 113.86
N THR A 45 13.99 4.71 114.88
CA THR A 45 13.64 3.28 115.01
C THR A 45 12.71 2.81 113.89
N LEU A 46 11.72 3.61 113.47
CA LEU A 46 10.86 3.29 112.33
C LEU A 46 11.64 3.23 111.01
N LEU A 47 12.58 4.15 110.80
CA LEU A 47 13.45 4.14 109.62
C LEU A 47 14.32 2.88 109.60
N GLY A 48 14.86 2.49 110.77
CA GLY A 48 15.63 1.27 110.96
C GLY A 48 14.86 -0.01 110.63
N THR A 49 13.53 -0.04 110.78
CA THR A 49 12.70 -1.19 110.37
C THR A 49 12.34 -1.17 108.89
N ILE A 50 12.12 0.00 108.28
CA ILE A 50 11.69 0.11 106.88
C ILE A 50 12.86 -0.11 105.91
N MET A 51 14.07 0.34 106.24
CA MET A 51 15.25 0.16 105.38
C MET A 51 15.53 -1.30 104.97
N PRO A 52 15.55 -2.30 105.89
CA PRO A 52 15.77 -3.69 105.50
C PRO A 52 14.60 -4.27 104.66
N GLU A 53 13.37 -3.79 104.86
CA GLU A 53 12.22 -4.17 104.04
C GLU A 53 12.35 -3.64 102.60
N GLU A 54 12.80 -2.38 102.44
CA GLU A 54 13.09 -1.79 101.12
C GLU A 54 14.22 -2.55 100.40
N GLU A 55 15.27 -2.91 101.14
CA GLU A 55 16.41 -3.66 100.59
C GLU A 55 16.00 -5.07 100.16
N SER A 56 15.16 -5.75 100.96
CA SER A 56 14.57 -7.04 100.58
C SER A 56 13.65 -6.93 99.34
N ALA A 57 12.83 -5.89 99.26
CA ALA A 57 11.97 -5.65 98.10
C ALA A 57 12.76 -5.40 96.81
N LYS A 58 13.90 -4.70 96.89
CA LYS A 58 14.81 -4.49 95.75
C LYS A 58 15.40 -5.80 95.22
N VAL A 59 15.74 -6.74 96.10
CA VAL A 59 16.21 -8.07 95.69
C VAL A 59 15.09 -8.86 95.00
N CYS A 60 13.86 -8.81 95.51
CA CYS A 60 12.73 -9.46 94.86
C CYS A 60 12.40 -8.88 93.48
N LEU A 61 12.65 -7.58 93.25
CA LEU A 61 12.42 -6.93 91.96
C LEU A 61 13.26 -7.58 90.83
N THR A 62 14.50 -7.98 91.14
CA THR A 62 15.34 -8.67 90.16
C THR A 62 14.80 -10.05 89.78
N ASP A 63 14.21 -10.78 90.71
CA ASP A 63 13.59 -12.08 90.40
C ASP A 63 12.29 -11.92 89.61
N VAL A 64 11.47 -10.91 89.94
CA VAL A 64 10.22 -10.61 89.21
C VAL A 64 10.49 -10.23 87.75
N THR A 65 11.52 -9.44 87.48
CA THR A 65 11.91 -9.09 86.11
C THR A 65 12.41 -10.30 85.30
N ILE A 66 13.08 -11.25 85.94
CA ILE A 66 13.45 -12.53 85.32
C ILE A 66 12.20 -13.37 85.03
N MET A 67 11.23 -13.42 85.95
CA MET A 67 9.97 -14.14 85.74
C MET A 67 9.15 -13.56 84.58
N GLU A 68 9.05 -12.23 84.46
CA GLU A 68 8.38 -11.58 83.33
C GLU A 68 9.01 -11.95 81.99
N ARG A 69 10.36 -12.00 81.95
CA ARG A 69 11.08 -12.44 80.75
C ARG A 69 10.74 -13.88 80.38
N PHE A 70 10.76 -14.82 81.33
CA PHE A 70 10.40 -16.21 81.05
C PHE A 70 8.94 -16.36 80.63
N GLN A 71 8.04 -15.54 81.16
CA GLN A 71 6.63 -15.54 80.75
C GLN A 71 6.45 -15.04 79.30
N MET A 72 7.24 -14.05 78.87
CA MET A 72 7.26 -13.63 77.46
C MET A 72 7.80 -14.73 76.54
N GLU A 73 8.90 -15.39 76.94
CA GLU A 73 9.48 -16.49 76.17
C GLU A 73 8.51 -17.68 76.04
N LEU A 74 7.76 -18.01 77.10
CA LEU A 74 6.71 -19.03 77.06
C LEU A 74 5.59 -18.69 76.08
N LYS A 75 5.08 -17.45 76.09
CA LYS A 75 4.04 -17.00 75.14
C LYS A 75 4.51 -17.10 73.69
N ASP A 76 5.76 -16.79 73.43
CA ASP A 76 6.34 -16.91 72.09
C ASP A 76 6.47 -18.37 71.63
N VAL A 77 6.85 -19.28 72.55
CA VAL A 77 6.89 -20.71 72.27
C VAL A 77 5.49 -21.27 72.02
N GLU A 78 4.50 -20.92 72.84
CA GLU A 78 3.10 -21.31 72.63
C GLU A 78 2.56 -20.81 71.28
N ARG A 79 2.88 -19.57 70.90
CA ARG A 79 2.52 -19.02 69.59
C ARG A 79 3.17 -19.79 68.44
N LYS A 80 4.43 -20.20 68.57
CA LYS A 80 5.13 -21.04 67.58
C LYS A 80 4.52 -22.44 67.49
N ILE A 81 4.15 -23.05 68.61
CA ILE A 81 3.47 -24.36 68.64
C ILE A 81 2.11 -24.26 67.93
N ALA A 82 1.31 -23.23 68.22
CA ALA A 82 0.03 -23.01 67.55
C ALA A 82 0.19 -22.81 66.03
N GLN A 83 1.22 -22.07 65.60
CA GLN A 83 1.53 -21.91 64.17
C GLN A 83 1.95 -23.22 63.49
N GLN A 84 2.69 -24.10 64.17
CA GLN A 84 3.05 -25.40 63.62
C GLN A 84 1.88 -26.39 63.62
N ALA A 85 1.06 -26.38 64.67
CA ALA A 85 -0.18 -27.17 64.74
C ALA A 85 -1.16 -26.79 63.62
N ALA A 86 -1.32 -25.49 63.33
CA ALA A 86 -2.13 -25.02 62.21
C ALA A 86 -1.58 -25.46 60.84
N LYS A 87 -0.25 -25.59 60.69
CA LYS A 87 0.38 -26.13 59.47
C LYS A 87 0.21 -27.65 59.31
N LEU A 88 0.00 -28.37 60.41
CA LEU A 88 -0.28 -29.81 60.43
C LEU A 88 -1.77 -30.13 60.25
N GLN A 89 -2.65 -29.15 60.44
CA GLN A 89 -4.10 -29.26 60.23
C GLN A 89 -4.41 -29.35 58.72
N GLY A 90 -4.38 -30.58 58.20
CA GLY A 90 -4.56 -30.90 56.79
C GLY A 90 -3.72 -32.08 56.30
N ILE A 91 -2.80 -32.60 57.12
CA ILE A 91 -2.02 -33.80 56.82
C ILE A 91 -2.67 -34.99 57.53
N ASP A 92 -3.22 -35.87 56.69
CA ASP A 92 -3.72 -37.19 57.05
C ASP A 92 -2.56 -38.06 57.58
N LEU A 93 -2.51 -38.30 58.89
CA LEU A 93 -1.39 -38.93 59.60
C LEU A 93 -1.19 -40.43 59.25
N ASP A 94 -2.13 -41.04 58.52
CA ASP A 94 -2.05 -42.43 58.05
C ASP A 94 -1.24 -42.59 56.74
N ARG A 95 -0.84 -41.49 56.11
CA ARG A 95 -0.17 -41.55 54.80
C ARG A 95 1.34 -41.74 54.95
N THR A 96 1.83 -42.87 54.46
CA THR A 96 3.27 -43.14 54.39
C THR A 96 3.91 -42.43 53.19
N VAL A 97 5.16 -41.97 53.37
CA VAL A 97 5.95 -41.29 52.31
C VAL A 97 6.06 -42.13 51.03
N GLN A 98 6.03 -43.47 51.15
CA GLN A 98 6.01 -44.38 50.01
C GLN A 98 4.73 -44.30 49.18
N GLN A 99 3.55 -44.19 49.81
CA GLN A 99 2.27 -44.05 49.10
C GLN A 99 2.21 -42.72 48.34
N VAL A 100 2.67 -41.63 48.96
CA VAL A 100 2.73 -40.30 48.30
C VAL A 100 3.69 -40.31 47.11
N ASN A 101 4.83 -41.01 47.20
CA ASN A 101 5.76 -41.16 46.09
C ASN A 101 5.20 -42.02 44.96
N GLN A 102 4.47 -43.09 45.25
CA GLN A 102 3.78 -43.89 44.24
C GLN A 102 2.69 -43.09 43.52
N GLU A 103 1.86 -42.36 44.26
CA GLU A 103 0.84 -41.48 43.67
C GLU A 103 1.46 -40.39 42.80
N LYS A 104 2.58 -39.80 43.25
CA LYS A 104 3.34 -38.81 42.48
C LYS A 104 3.85 -39.42 41.18
N GLN A 105 4.43 -40.62 41.22
CA GLN A 105 4.91 -41.32 40.02
C GLN A 105 3.75 -41.68 39.08
N GLU A 106 2.61 -42.16 39.60
CA GLU A 106 1.43 -42.42 38.79
C GLU A 106 0.88 -41.16 38.12
N LYS A 107 0.78 -40.06 38.86
CA LYS A 107 0.32 -38.77 38.32
C LYS A 107 1.31 -38.23 37.30
N GLN A 108 2.61 -38.41 37.52
CA GLN A 108 3.65 -38.06 36.56
C GLN A 108 3.53 -38.89 35.27
N HIS A 109 3.36 -40.21 35.36
CA HIS A 109 3.14 -41.06 34.18
C HIS A 109 1.86 -40.69 33.43
N LYS A 110 0.77 -40.36 34.15
CA LYS A 110 -0.47 -39.86 33.54
C LYS A 110 -0.22 -38.52 32.83
N LEU A 111 0.56 -37.62 33.43
CA LEU A 111 0.95 -36.33 32.84
C LEU A 111 1.79 -36.52 31.57
N ASP A 112 2.79 -37.41 31.59
CA ASP A 112 3.67 -37.68 30.46
C ASP A 112 2.91 -38.33 29.30
N THR A 113 1.95 -39.21 29.62
CA THR A 113 1.06 -39.84 28.63
C THR A 113 0.16 -38.81 27.97
N VAL A 114 -0.43 -37.91 28.76
CA VAL A 114 -1.27 -36.82 28.22
C VAL A 114 -0.43 -35.84 27.41
N SER A 115 0.79 -35.52 27.86
CA SER A 115 1.71 -34.63 27.14
C SER A 115 2.12 -35.22 25.80
N SER A 116 2.44 -36.51 25.76
CA SER A 116 2.73 -37.25 24.52
C SER A 116 1.55 -37.24 23.55
N LYS A 117 0.31 -37.41 24.05
CA LYS A 117 -0.91 -37.31 23.22
C LYS A 117 -1.14 -35.90 22.68
N ILE A 118 -0.88 -34.87 23.48
CA ILE A 118 -0.98 -33.47 23.04
C ILE A 118 0.04 -33.20 21.93
N GLU A 119 1.27 -33.69 22.06
CA GLU A 119 2.32 -33.51 21.06
C GLU A 119 1.99 -34.23 19.74
N LEU A 120 1.43 -35.44 19.82
CA LEU A 120 0.98 -36.19 18.65
C LEU A 120 -0.19 -35.50 17.94
N ASN A 121 -1.16 -34.98 18.70
CA ASN A 121 -2.26 -34.18 18.14
C ASN A 121 -1.77 -32.88 17.52
N ARG A 122 -0.75 -32.23 18.11
CA ARG A 122 -0.13 -31.02 17.51
C ARG A 122 0.52 -31.33 16.17
N LYS A 123 1.26 -32.45 16.06
CA LYS A 123 1.82 -32.90 14.78
C LYS A 123 0.72 -33.19 13.76
N LEU A 124 -0.35 -33.88 14.16
CA LEU A 124 -1.47 -34.16 13.25
C LEU A 124 -2.15 -32.88 12.74
N ILE A 125 -2.32 -31.87 13.60
CA ILE A 125 -2.86 -30.57 13.21
C ILE A 125 -1.92 -29.88 12.22
N GLN A 126 -0.61 -29.94 12.45
CA GLN A 126 0.38 -29.35 11.55
C GLN A 126 0.36 -30.04 10.18
N ASP A 127 0.36 -31.37 10.13
CA ASP A 127 0.27 -32.15 8.89
C ASP A 127 -1.02 -31.83 8.12
N GLN A 128 -2.15 -31.71 8.82
CA GLN A 128 -3.43 -31.32 8.21
C GLN A 128 -3.41 -29.87 7.69
N GLN A 129 -2.74 -28.94 8.39
CA GLN A 129 -2.58 -27.57 7.92
C GLN A 129 -1.72 -27.51 6.65
N GLU A 130 -0.64 -28.28 6.59
CA GLU A 130 0.21 -28.39 5.39
C GLU A 130 -0.57 -28.98 4.21
N GLN A 131 -1.35 -30.04 4.43
CA GLN A 131 -2.24 -30.60 3.40
C GLN A 131 -3.29 -29.59 2.92
N ILE A 132 -3.89 -28.81 3.81
CA ILE A 132 -4.85 -27.76 3.45
C ILE A 132 -4.16 -26.66 2.63
N GLN A 133 -2.94 -26.26 2.99
CA GLN A 133 -2.18 -25.27 2.21
C GLN A 133 -1.84 -25.80 0.81
N HIS A 134 -1.43 -27.05 0.70
CA HIS A 134 -1.15 -27.71 -0.58
C HIS A 134 -2.41 -27.83 -1.45
N LEU A 135 -3.55 -28.23 -0.88
CA LEU A 135 -4.82 -28.27 -1.63
C LEU A 135 -5.27 -26.87 -2.07
N LYS A 136 -5.03 -25.84 -1.26
CA LYS A 136 -5.30 -24.45 -1.63
C LYS A 136 -4.40 -23.96 -2.77
N SER A 137 -3.12 -24.31 -2.79
CA SER A 137 -2.22 -23.94 -3.89
C SER A 137 -2.67 -24.59 -5.19
N ILE A 138 -2.98 -25.89 -5.18
CA ILE A 138 -3.53 -26.60 -6.35
C ILE A 138 -4.84 -25.97 -6.81
N THR A 139 -5.74 -25.62 -5.88
CA THR A 139 -7.02 -24.97 -6.24
C THR A 139 -6.79 -23.63 -6.92
N ASN A 140 -5.80 -22.85 -6.45
CA ASN A 140 -5.46 -21.57 -7.06
C ASN A 140 -4.81 -21.73 -8.43
N GLU A 141 -3.93 -22.71 -8.61
CA GLU A 141 -3.34 -23.07 -9.90
C GLU A 141 -4.42 -23.46 -10.92
N LEU A 142 -5.30 -24.40 -10.56
CA LEU A 142 -6.42 -24.80 -11.42
C LEU A 142 -7.38 -23.64 -11.73
N LYS A 143 -7.60 -22.73 -10.78
CA LYS A 143 -8.42 -21.53 -11.01
C LYS A 143 -7.74 -20.56 -11.98
N SER A 144 -6.42 -20.40 -11.88
CA SER A 144 -5.62 -19.61 -12.82
C SER A 144 -5.66 -20.21 -14.22
N GLU A 145 -5.47 -21.53 -14.34
CA GLU A 145 -5.59 -22.24 -15.62
C GLU A 145 -6.99 -22.08 -16.22
N LYS A 146 -8.05 -22.23 -15.42
CA LYS A 146 -9.43 -22.01 -15.87
C LYS A 146 -9.65 -20.59 -16.40
N LEU A 147 -9.13 -19.58 -15.70
CA LEU A 147 -9.20 -18.18 -16.12
C LEU A 147 -8.46 -17.98 -17.44
N GLN A 148 -7.26 -18.56 -17.58
CA GLN A 148 -6.47 -18.48 -18.80
C GLN A 148 -7.13 -19.18 -19.99
N ILE A 149 -7.77 -20.33 -19.77
CA ILE A 149 -8.57 -21.01 -20.80
C ILE A 149 -9.78 -20.15 -21.19
N SER A 150 -10.45 -19.53 -20.22
CA SER A 150 -11.60 -18.65 -20.48
C SER A 150 -11.23 -17.40 -21.28
N THR A 151 -10.11 -16.77 -20.98
CA THR A 151 -9.62 -15.61 -21.74
C THR A 151 -9.18 -16.02 -23.14
N ASN A 152 -8.52 -17.17 -23.28
CA ASN A 152 -8.18 -17.73 -24.59
C ASN A 152 -9.44 -18.06 -25.42
N LEU A 153 -10.52 -18.54 -24.80
CA LEU A 153 -11.79 -18.80 -25.48
C LEU A 153 -12.43 -17.51 -25.99
N GLN A 154 -12.47 -16.44 -25.18
CA GLN A 154 -12.96 -15.13 -25.60
C GLN A 154 -12.13 -14.54 -26.74
N ARG A 155 -10.80 -14.66 -26.65
CA ARG A 155 -9.90 -14.23 -27.73
C ARG A 155 -10.14 -15.00 -29.02
N ARG A 156 -10.42 -16.32 -28.93
CA ARG A 156 -10.78 -17.14 -30.09
C ARG A 156 -12.06 -16.65 -30.75
N GLN A 157 -13.09 -16.32 -29.97
CA GLN A 157 -14.35 -15.75 -30.48
C GLN A 157 -14.13 -14.41 -31.20
N GLN A 158 -13.36 -13.50 -30.60
CA GLN A 158 -13.01 -12.22 -31.24
C GLN A 158 -12.25 -12.41 -32.56
N LEU A 159 -11.31 -13.36 -32.62
CA LEU A 159 -10.59 -13.67 -33.85
C LEU A 159 -11.50 -14.32 -34.91
N GLU A 160 -12.46 -15.16 -34.50
CA GLU A 160 -13.47 -15.69 -35.41
C GLU A 160 -14.35 -14.58 -35.99
N GLU A 161 -14.81 -13.62 -35.18
CA GLU A 161 -15.56 -12.44 -35.64
C GLU A 161 -14.74 -11.58 -36.62
N GLN A 162 -13.50 -11.26 -36.27
CA GLN A 162 -12.59 -10.50 -37.16
C GLN A 162 -12.33 -11.23 -38.48
N THR A 163 -12.23 -12.57 -38.45
CA THR A 163 -12.05 -13.37 -39.67
C THR A 163 -13.28 -13.29 -40.56
N VAL A 164 -14.48 -13.31 -39.98
CA VAL A 164 -15.73 -13.14 -40.73
C VAL A 164 -15.78 -11.75 -41.35
N GLU A 165 -15.52 -10.69 -40.57
CA GLU A 165 -15.47 -9.30 -41.05
C GLU A 165 -14.48 -9.12 -42.20
N LEU A 166 -13.23 -9.55 -42.02
CA LEU A 166 -12.20 -9.48 -43.06
C LEU A 166 -12.61 -10.30 -44.30
N SER A 167 -13.28 -11.45 -44.13
CA SER A 167 -13.76 -12.21 -45.30
C SER A 167 -14.84 -11.47 -46.07
N THR A 168 -15.73 -10.75 -45.37
CA THR A 168 -16.77 -9.93 -46.00
C THR A 168 -16.19 -8.72 -46.71
N GLU A 169 -15.17 -8.08 -46.13
CA GLU A 169 -14.45 -6.96 -46.74
C GLU A 169 -13.65 -7.42 -47.96
N VAL A 170 -12.98 -8.57 -47.90
CA VAL A 170 -12.32 -9.17 -49.07
C VAL A 170 -13.35 -9.46 -50.17
N GLN A 171 -14.53 -9.98 -49.84
CA GLN A 171 -15.59 -10.21 -50.83
C GLN A 171 -16.11 -8.90 -51.45
N SER A 172 -16.27 -7.82 -50.69
CA SER A 172 -16.68 -6.53 -51.24
C SER A 172 -15.61 -5.93 -52.14
N LEU A 173 -14.35 -5.96 -51.71
CA LEU A 173 -13.21 -5.51 -52.53
C LEU A 173 -13.09 -6.33 -53.82
N TYR A 174 -13.33 -7.64 -53.79
CA TYR A 174 -13.37 -8.46 -55.01
C TYR A 174 -14.49 -8.04 -55.96
N ARG A 175 -15.65 -7.61 -55.45
CA ARG A 175 -16.74 -7.06 -56.29
C ARG A 175 -16.34 -5.72 -56.89
N GLU A 176 -15.78 -4.81 -56.10
CA GLU A 176 -15.30 -3.51 -56.60
C GLU A 176 -14.21 -3.66 -57.66
N ILE A 177 -13.26 -4.58 -57.47
CA ILE A 177 -12.22 -4.89 -58.48
C ILE A 177 -12.86 -5.45 -59.75
N LYS A 178 -13.90 -6.29 -59.62
CA LYS A 178 -14.60 -6.84 -60.78
C LYS A 178 -15.33 -5.73 -61.55
N ASP A 179 -16.05 -4.86 -60.85
CA ASP A 179 -16.77 -3.74 -61.46
C ASP A 179 -15.81 -2.76 -62.14
N ALA A 180 -14.67 -2.45 -61.50
CA ALA A 180 -13.62 -1.63 -62.08
C ALA A 180 -13.01 -2.27 -63.35
N LYS A 181 -12.79 -3.59 -63.35
CA LYS A 181 -12.32 -4.32 -64.55
C LYS A 181 -13.37 -4.29 -65.68
N GLU A 182 -14.65 -4.45 -65.36
CA GLU A 182 -15.73 -4.34 -66.35
C GLU A 182 -15.77 -2.94 -66.96
N GLN A 183 -15.51 -1.87 -66.18
CA GLN A 183 -15.41 -0.49 -66.68
C GLN A 183 -14.14 -0.19 -67.51
N VAL A 184 -13.04 -0.94 -67.30
CA VAL A 184 -11.82 -0.79 -68.13
C VAL A 184 -12.02 -1.36 -69.53
N SER A 185 -12.79 -2.44 -69.70
CA SER A 185 -13.03 -3.06 -71.01
C SER A 185 -13.64 -2.13 -72.10
N PRO A 186 -14.65 -1.28 -71.83
CA PRO A 186 -15.13 -0.30 -72.82
C PRO A 186 -14.09 0.79 -73.09
N LEU A 187 -13.27 1.17 -72.10
CA LEU A 187 -12.22 2.17 -72.30
C LEU A 187 -11.09 1.63 -73.18
N GLU A 188 -10.65 0.38 -72.97
CA GLU A 188 -9.68 -0.30 -73.82
C GLU A 188 -10.17 -0.42 -75.27
N THR A 189 -11.44 -0.82 -75.46
CA THR A 189 -12.02 -0.90 -76.81
C THR A 189 -12.20 0.48 -77.46
N THR A 190 -12.48 1.55 -76.71
CA THR A 190 -12.45 2.91 -77.27
C THR A 190 -11.05 3.39 -77.62
N LEU A 191 -10.04 2.99 -76.83
CA LEU A 191 -8.65 3.35 -77.07
C LEU A 191 -8.08 2.63 -78.30
N GLU A 192 -8.43 1.35 -78.50
CA GLU A 192 -8.14 0.61 -79.73
C GLU A 192 -8.79 1.25 -80.96
N LYS A 193 -10.06 1.69 -80.86
CA LYS A 193 -10.73 2.42 -81.96
C LYS A 193 -9.99 3.71 -82.31
N PHE A 194 -9.60 4.52 -81.32
CA PHE A 194 -8.84 5.74 -81.57
C PHE A 194 -7.43 5.47 -82.12
N GLN A 195 -6.79 4.36 -81.72
CA GLN A 195 -5.51 3.94 -82.31
C GLN A 195 -5.67 3.53 -83.78
N GLN A 196 -6.72 2.78 -84.12
CA GLN A 196 -7.03 2.41 -85.51
C GLN A 196 -7.35 3.65 -86.37
N GLU A 197 -8.14 4.61 -85.85
CA GLU A 197 -8.41 5.87 -86.54
C GLU A 197 -7.12 6.69 -86.77
N LYS A 198 -6.22 6.72 -85.78
CA LYS A 198 -4.91 7.37 -85.91
C LYS A 198 -4.06 6.69 -86.98
N GLU A 199 -4.00 5.36 -87.01
CA GLU A 199 -3.27 4.61 -88.04
C GLU A 199 -3.86 4.82 -89.44
N GLU A 200 -5.19 4.85 -89.58
CA GLU A 200 -5.85 5.17 -90.85
C GLU A 200 -5.50 6.58 -91.34
N ILE A 201 -5.49 7.57 -90.44
CA ILE A 201 -5.11 8.95 -90.79
C ILE A 201 -3.64 9.03 -91.21
N ILE A 202 -2.74 8.33 -90.50
CA ILE A 202 -1.32 8.25 -90.86
C ILE A 202 -1.14 7.57 -92.22
N ASN A 203 -1.88 6.49 -92.49
CA ASN A 203 -1.84 5.79 -93.77
C ASN A 203 -2.40 6.64 -94.92
N LYS A 204 -3.50 7.38 -94.71
CA LYS A 204 -4.03 8.37 -95.67
C LYS A 204 -3.02 9.50 -95.94
N LYS A 205 -2.33 9.99 -94.90
CA LYS A 205 -1.26 10.99 -95.05
C LYS A 205 -0.09 10.43 -95.85
N ASN A 206 0.38 9.23 -95.54
CA ASN A 206 1.53 8.59 -96.19
C ASN A 206 1.24 8.23 -97.66
N THR A 207 0.03 7.75 -97.97
CA THR A 207 -0.39 7.49 -99.36
C THR A 207 -0.50 8.77 -100.17
N SER A 208 -1.08 9.83 -99.61
CA SER A 208 -1.11 11.14 -100.26
C SER A 208 0.30 11.70 -100.48
N ASN A 209 1.22 11.50 -99.53
CA ASN A 209 2.60 11.97 -99.64
C ASN A 209 3.38 11.16 -100.69
N LYS A 210 3.17 9.83 -100.77
CA LYS A 210 3.69 9.00 -101.86
C LYS A 210 3.21 9.48 -103.22
N ILE A 211 1.91 9.71 -103.40
CA ILE A 211 1.36 10.23 -104.67
C ILE A 211 1.96 11.59 -105.03
N ALA A 212 2.16 12.47 -104.05
CA ALA A 212 2.80 13.77 -104.28
C ALA A 212 4.29 13.61 -104.66
N GLN A 213 4.99 12.66 -104.03
CA GLN A 213 6.40 12.39 -104.28
C GLN A 213 6.62 11.68 -105.63
N ASP A 214 5.71 10.79 -106.04
CA ASP A 214 5.69 10.16 -107.36
C ASP A 214 5.43 11.21 -108.45
N LYS A 215 4.48 12.14 -108.25
CA LYS A 215 4.28 13.29 -109.16
C LYS A 215 5.52 14.18 -109.25
N LEU A 216 6.23 14.39 -108.14
CA LEU A 216 7.45 15.20 -108.09
C LEU A 216 8.62 14.49 -108.79
N ASN A 217 8.70 13.16 -108.67
CA ASN A 217 9.67 12.34 -109.40
C ASN A 217 9.37 12.29 -110.91
N ASP A 218 8.09 12.21 -111.30
CA ASP A 218 7.66 12.26 -112.70
C ASP A 218 7.97 13.65 -113.34
N ILE A 219 7.83 14.73 -112.57
CA ILE A 219 8.30 16.07 -112.98
C ILE A 219 9.82 16.11 -113.09
N LYS A 220 10.56 15.51 -112.15
CA LYS A 220 12.03 15.42 -112.24
C LYS A 220 12.49 14.62 -113.46
N GLU A 221 11.82 13.52 -113.81
CA GLU A 221 12.10 12.77 -115.03
C GLU A 221 11.79 13.59 -116.28
N LYS A 222 10.68 14.34 -116.31
CA LYS A 222 10.37 15.26 -117.42
C LYS A 222 11.43 16.35 -117.57
N VAL A 223 11.93 16.91 -116.47
CA VAL A 223 13.06 17.88 -116.50
C VAL A 223 14.35 17.23 -117.00
N LYS A 224 14.63 15.98 -116.58
CA LYS A 224 15.79 15.21 -117.04
C LYS A 224 15.72 14.89 -118.54
N ASN A 225 14.52 14.58 -119.04
CA ASN A 225 14.26 14.34 -120.45
C ASN A 225 14.40 15.63 -121.28
N ILE A 226 13.94 16.78 -120.76
CA ILE A 226 14.19 18.10 -121.39
C ILE A 226 15.69 18.41 -121.45
N HIS A 227 16.45 18.07 -120.40
CA HIS A 227 17.91 18.21 -120.39
C HIS A 227 18.60 17.24 -121.36
N GLY A 228 18.06 16.04 -121.56
CA GLY A 228 18.49 15.10 -122.60
C GLY A 228 18.27 15.66 -124.00
N TYR A 229 17.09 16.20 -124.29
CA TYR A 229 16.80 16.85 -125.58
C TYR A 229 17.66 18.11 -125.83
N MET A 230 18.03 18.86 -124.79
CA MET A 230 19.00 19.97 -124.92
C MET A 230 20.41 19.48 -125.27
N LYS A 231 20.85 18.37 -124.66
CA LYS A 231 22.16 17.76 -124.92
C LYS A 231 22.23 17.08 -126.30
N ASP A 232 21.11 16.56 -126.79
CA ASP A 232 20.98 16.01 -128.14
C ASP A 232 20.94 17.11 -129.23
N ILE A 233 20.45 18.32 -128.92
CA ILE A 233 20.51 19.49 -129.81
C ILE A 233 21.93 20.08 -129.86
N GLU A 234 22.68 20.10 -128.75
CA GLU A 234 24.10 20.50 -128.72
C GLU A 234 25.01 19.53 -129.49
N ASN A 235 24.73 18.22 -129.44
CA ASN A 235 25.47 17.21 -130.21
C ASN A 235 25.08 17.15 -131.70
N TYR A 236 23.98 17.79 -132.12
CA TYR A 236 23.53 17.82 -133.53
C TYR A 236 24.12 18.98 -134.35
N ILE A 237 24.72 19.98 -133.69
CA ILE A 237 25.36 21.14 -134.37
C ILE A 237 26.86 20.90 -134.60
N GLN A 238 27.46 19.89 -133.95
CA GLN A 238 28.91 19.70 -133.94
C GLN A 238 29.43 18.54 -134.80
N ASP A 239 28.61 17.76 -135.53
CA ASP A 239 29.13 16.81 -136.52
C ASP A 239 28.12 16.42 -137.63
N GLY A 240 28.45 16.79 -138.86
CA GLY A 240 27.64 16.52 -140.05
C GLY A 240 28.45 16.52 -141.35
N LYS A 241 29.00 15.33 -141.67
CA LYS A 241 29.03 14.67 -143.02
C LYS A 241 29.90 15.31 -144.13
N ASP A 242 30.40 14.61 -145.14
CA ASP A 242 30.29 13.22 -145.60
C ASP A 242 31.39 13.00 -146.65
N ASP A 243 31.74 11.74 -146.80
CA ASP A 243 32.48 11.20 -147.93
C ASP A 243 31.71 11.38 -149.27
N TYR A 244 32.42 11.82 -150.30
CA TYR A 244 32.64 10.97 -151.48
C TYR A 244 31.49 10.66 -152.46
N LYS A 245 30.92 11.65 -153.17
CA LYS A 245 30.31 11.32 -154.47
C LYS A 245 30.21 12.43 -155.51
N LYS A 246 31.36 12.96 -155.98
CA LYS A 246 31.43 13.35 -157.40
C LYS A 246 32.78 13.52 -158.09
N GLN A 247 33.95 13.46 -157.45
CA GLN A 247 35.20 13.78 -158.19
C GLN A 247 36.42 12.92 -157.81
N LYS A 248 36.25 11.61 -157.79
CA LYS A 248 37.33 10.65 -158.05
C LYS A 248 37.03 9.92 -159.36
N GLU A 249 36.99 10.68 -160.45
CA GLU A 249 36.94 10.10 -161.80
C GLU A 249 38.27 10.17 -162.54
N THR A 250 39.33 10.80 -162.00
CA THR A 250 40.62 10.80 -162.71
C THR A 250 41.79 11.02 -161.75
N GLU A 251 42.32 9.95 -161.16
CA GLU A 251 43.78 9.72 -161.10
C GLU A 251 44.08 8.58 -160.14
N LEU A 252 43.74 7.38 -160.63
CA LEU A 252 44.14 6.07 -160.17
C LEU A 252 45.29 5.59 -161.07
N ASN A 253 46.41 6.30 -161.18
CA ASN A 253 47.51 5.82 -162.04
C ASN A 253 48.95 6.18 -161.60
N LYS A 254 49.21 6.48 -160.32
CA LYS A 254 50.60 6.61 -159.80
C LYS A 254 50.88 5.90 -158.47
N VAL A 255 50.07 4.88 -158.21
CA VAL A 255 50.45 3.59 -157.63
C VAL A 255 51.98 3.38 -157.45
N ILE A 256 52.36 3.10 -156.19
CA ILE A 256 53.14 1.91 -155.78
C ILE A 256 54.58 1.79 -156.31
N THR A 257 55.50 2.70 -155.95
CA THR A 257 56.94 2.46 -156.22
C THR A 257 57.96 2.92 -155.17
N GLN A 258 57.60 3.46 -153.99
CA GLN A 258 58.60 4.00 -153.05
C GLN A 258 58.64 3.35 -151.65
N LEU A 259 58.09 2.14 -151.49
CA LEU A 259 57.92 1.49 -150.18
C LEU A 259 58.97 0.40 -149.85
N SER A 260 60.20 0.44 -150.38
CA SER A 260 61.20 -0.61 -150.11
C SER A 260 62.63 -0.18 -149.74
N GLU A 261 62.92 1.09 -149.40
CA GLU A 261 64.30 1.52 -149.08
C GLU A 261 64.58 1.92 -147.63
N CYS A 262 63.58 2.22 -146.78
CA CYS A 262 63.85 2.81 -145.45
C CYS A 262 64.03 1.84 -144.27
N GLU A 263 63.94 0.52 -144.46
CA GLU A 263 64.20 -0.47 -143.38
C GLU A 263 65.68 -0.56 -142.96
N LYS A 264 66.62 0.01 -143.74
CA LYS A 264 68.07 0.01 -143.44
C LYS A 264 68.55 1.09 -142.46
N HIS A 265 67.69 1.97 -141.95
CA HIS A 265 68.09 3.03 -140.98
C HIS A 265 67.86 2.69 -139.50
N LYS A 266 67.33 1.50 -139.19
CA LYS A 266 66.93 1.11 -137.82
C LYS A 266 68.10 0.71 -136.90
N GLU A 267 69.28 0.37 -137.42
CA GLU A 267 70.41 -0.10 -136.60
C GLU A 267 71.31 1.03 -136.05
N LYS A 268 71.31 2.23 -136.64
CA LYS A 268 72.10 3.38 -136.14
C LYS A 268 71.51 4.03 -134.87
N ILE A 269 70.20 3.90 -134.67
CA ILE A 269 69.46 4.54 -133.56
C ILE A 269 69.72 3.88 -132.20
N ASN A 270 70.24 2.65 -132.16
CA ASN A 270 70.48 1.93 -130.91
C ASN A 270 71.79 2.31 -130.18
N GLU A 271 72.78 2.88 -130.88
CA GLU A 271 74.03 3.31 -130.26
C GLU A 271 73.91 4.68 -129.58
N ASP A 272 73.10 5.59 -130.15
CA ASP A 272 72.77 6.90 -129.58
C ASP A 272 71.93 6.79 -128.28
N MET A 273 71.21 5.67 -128.13
CA MET A 273 70.38 5.38 -126.95
C MET A 273 71.22 5.07 -125.69
N ARG A 274 72.50 4.72 -125.85
CA ARG A 274 73.41 4.40 -124.73
C ARG A 274 74.04 5.65 -124.12
N ILE A 275 74.31 6.68 -124.92
CA ILE A 275 74.89 7.96 -124.47
C ILE A 275 73.82 8.79 -123.73
N MET A 276 72.58 8.82 -124.23
CA MET A 276 71.46 9.51 -123.54
C MET A 276 71.10 8.92 -122.17
N ARG A 277 71.42 7.66 -121.87
CA ARG A 277 71.19 7.08 -120.54
C ARG A 277 72.16 7.61 -119.48
N GLN A 278 73.35 8.05 -119.87
CA GLN A 278 74.37 8.54 -118.93
C GLN A 278 74.12 10.00 -118.52
N ASP A 279 73.46 10.79 -119.39
CA ASP A 279 73.02 12.17 -119.10
C ASP A 279 71.73 12.25 -118.26
N ILE A 280 70.89 11.19 -118.28
CA ILE A 280 69.67 11.12 -117.47
C ILE A 280 69.97 10.99 -115.96
N ASP A 281 71.08 10.36 -115.58
CA ASP A 281 71.40 10.17 -114.15
C ASP A 281 72.06 11.40 -113.51
N THR A 282 72.71 12.28 -114.28
CA THR A 282 73.24 13.56 -113.78
C THR A 282 72.14 14.63 -113.63
N GLN A 283 71.12 14.61 -114.48
CA GLN A 283 69.96 15.52 -114.38
C GLN A 283 68.99 15.16 -113.23
N LYS A 284 68.81 13.87 -112.90
CA LYS A 284 67.97 13.45 -111.76
C LYS A 284 68.44 13.98 -110.41
N ILE A 285 69.75 14.20 -110.24
CA ILE A 285 70.30 14.73 -108.98
C ILE A 285 69.99 16.22 -108.83
N GLN A 286 70.01 17.00 -109.91
CA GLN A 286 69.64 18.42 -109.90
C GLN A 286 68.12 18.63 -109.79
N GLU A 287 67.31 17.80 -110.43
CA GLU A 287 65.85 17.82 -110.29
C GLU A 287 65.46 17.55 -108.82
N ARG A 288 66.04 16.53 -108.19
CA ARG A 288 65.77 16.20 -106.78
C ARG A 288 66.16 17.33 -105.82
N TRP A 289 67.28 18.02 -106.05
CA TRP A 289 67.72 19.13 -105.21
C TRP A 289 66.82 20.37 -105.33
N LEU A 290 66.32 20.67 -106.54
CA LEU A 290 65.34 21.74 -106.78
C LEU A 290 63.95 21.37 -106.25
N GLN A 291 63.53 20.11 -106.38
CA GLN A 291 62.29 19.59 -105.81
C GLN A 291 62.30 19.77 -104.30
N ASP A 292 63.35 19.32 -103.62
CA ASP A 292 63.50 19.40 -102.16
C ASP A 292 63.52 20.85 -101.66
N ASN A 293 64.11 21.79 -102.42
CA ASN A 293 64.07 23.22 -102.07
C ASN A 293 62.66 23.82 -102.25
N LEU A 294 61.93 23.40 -103.28
CA LEU A 294 60.53 23.81 -103.52
C LEU A 294 59.59 23.25 -102.46
N THR A 295 59.74 21.99 -102.05
CA THR A 295 58.99 21.42 -100.92
C THR A 295 59.36 22.11 -99.62
N LEU A 296 60.64 22.43 -99.37
CA LEU A 296 61.03 23.15 -98.16
C LEU A 296 60.41 24.56 -98.09
N ARG A 297 60.32 25.28 -99.21
CA ARG A 297 59.64 26.59 -99.26
C ARG A 297 58.13 26.47 -99.07
N LYS A 298 57.47 25.53 -99.74
CA LYS A 298 56.04 25.27 -99.54
C LYS A 298 55.74 24.85 -98.09
N ARG A 299 56.57 23.98 -97.51
CA ARG A 299 56.44 23.56 -96.10
C ARG A 299 56.70 24.71 -95.13
N ASN A 300 57.58 25.66 -95.45
CA ASN A 300 57.78 26.86 -94.65
C ASN A 300 56.63 27.88 -94.78
N GLU A 301 55.99 27.98 -95.94
CA GLU A 301 54.76 28.76 -96.11
C GLU A 301 53.59 28.13 -95.37
N GLU A 302 53.38 26.80 -95.52
CA GLU A 302 52.41 26.04 -94.74
C GLU A 302 52.69 26.14 -93.23
N LEU A 303 53.97 26.10 -92.80
CA LEU A 303 54.33 26.31 -91.39
C LEU A 303 53.99 27.71 -90.90
N LYS A 304 54.16 28.75 -91.74
CA LYS A 304 53.78 30.11 -91.38
C LYS A 304 52.27 30.27 -91.30
N GLU A 305 51.51 29.72 -92.24
CA GLU A 305 50.05 29.69 -92.18
C GLU A 305 49.58 28.93 -90.94
N VAL A 306 50.13 27.74 -90.66
CA VAL A 306 49.80 26.97 -89.45
C VAL A 306 50.25 27.67 -88.17
N GLU A 307 51.37 28.42 -88.18
CA GLU A 307 51.79 29.23 -87.04
C GLU A 307 50.88 30.46 -86.83
N GLU A 308 50.36 31.05 -87.89
CA GLU A 308 49.36 32.12 -87.84
C GLU A 308 48.01 31.60 -87.40
N GLU A 309 47.53 30.47 -87.94
CA GLU A 309 46.33 29.75 -87.47
C GLU A 309 46.50 29.34 -86.01
N ARG A 310 47.67 28.83 -85.60
CA ARG A 310 47.95 28.51 -84.21
C ARG A 310 47.97 29.75 -83.33
N LYS A 311 48.49 30.89 -83.80
CA LYS A 311 48.43 32.18 -83.06
C LYS A 311 47.02 32.73 -83.00
N GLN A 312 46.22 32.55 -84.04
CA GLN A 312 44.83 32.98 -84.12
C GLN A 312 43.97 32.10 -83.22
N HIS A 313 44.12 30.78 -83.28
CA HIS A 313 43.53 29.84 -82.33
C HIS A 313 44.06 30.02 -80.91
N LEU A 314 45.31 30.44 -80.68
CA LEU A 314 45.79 30.82 -79.32
C LEU A 314 45.18 32.14 -78.84
N LYS A 315 44.86 33.08 -79.74
CA LYS A 315 44.09 34.29 -79.41
C LYS A 315 42.62 33.97 -79.14
N GLU A 316 42.01 33.09 -79.91
CA GLU A 316 40.63 32.59 -79.70
C GLU A 316 40.54 31.70 -78.45
N MET A 317 41.56 30.87 -78.18
CA MET A 317 41.73 30.09 -76.94
C MET A 317 42.13 30.97 -75.76
N GLY A 318 42.71 32.14 -75.99
CA GLY A 318 42.90 33.16 -74.95
C GLY A 318 41.60 33.86 -74.57
N GLN A 319 40.58 33.82 -75.45
CA GLN A 319 39.23 34.29 -75.17
C GLN A 319 38.35 33.20 -74.54
N MET A 320 38.58 31.92 -74.84
CA MET A 320 37.98 30.84 -74.05
C MET A 320 38.78 30.64 -72.76
N GLN A 321 38.11 30.79 -71.64
CA GLN A 321 38.70 30.66 -70.30
C GLN A 321 39.04 29.17 -69.98
N VAL A 322 39.82 28.46 -70.80
CA VAL A 322 40.07 27.01 -70.69
C VAL A 322 40.68 26.63 -69.33
N LEU A 323 41.58 27.45 -68.80
CA LEU A 323 42.15 27.27 -67.45
C LEU A 323 41.12 27.53 -66.35
N GLN A 324 40.22 28.51 -66.52
CA GLN A 324 39.18 28.78 -65.53
C GLN A 324 38.10 27.69 -65.60
N MET A 325 37.69 27.26 -66.78
CA MET A 325 36.79 26.12 -67.02
C MET A 325 37.35 24.82 -66.46
N LYS A 326 38.67 24.56 -66.58
CA LYS A 326 39.30 23.37 -65.98
C LYS A 326 39.36 23.46 -64.45
N ASN A 327 39.65 24.64 -63.90
CA ASN A 327 39.58 24.88 -62.45
C ASN A 327 38.14 24.82 -61.93
N GLU A 328 37.17 25.30 -62.68
CA GLU A 328 35.74 25.19 -62.38
C GLU A 328 35.29 23.74 -62.47
N HIS A 329 35.74 22.97 -63.45
CA HIS A 329 35.46 21.55 -63.55
C HIS A 329 36.03 20.79 -62.35
N GLN A 330 37.28 21.04 -61.96
CA GLN A 330 37.86 20.45 -60.74
C GLN A 330 37.11 20.87 -59.47
N LYS A 331 36.74 22.15 -59.33
CA LYS A 331 35.92 22.61 -58.20
C LYS A 331 34.53 21.98 -58.20
N LEU A 332 33.91 21.82 -59.37
CA LEU A 332 32.62 21.16 -59.51
C LEU A 332 32.74 19.67 -59.21
N GLU A 333 33.82 19.01 -59.58
CA GLU A 333 34.10 17.61 -59.29
C GLU A 333 34.35 17.39 -57.79
N GLU A 334 35.14 18.25 -57.15
CA GLU A 334 35.30 18.28 -55.69
C GLU A 334 33.96 18.55 -54.98
N ASN A 335 33.14 19.47 -55.51
CA ASN A 335 31.81 19.73 -54.97
C ASN A 335 30.88 18.53 -55.14
N ILE A 336 30.91 17.85 -56.28
CA ILE A 336 30.15 16.63 -56.53
C ILE A 336 30.57 15.54 -55.56
N ASP A 337 31.87 15.35 -55.33
CA ASP A 337 32.37 14.36 -54.40
C ASP A 337 32.04 14.71 -52.95
N ASN A 338 32.10 15.99 -52.57
CA ASN A 338 31.65 16.46 -51.26
C ASN A 338 30.14 16.25 -51.08
N ILE A 339 29.32 16.54 -52.11
CA ILE A 339 27.88 16.30 -52.08
C ILE A 339 27.59 14.80 -51.99
N LYS A 340 28.31 13.94 -52.73
CA LYS A 340 28.18 12.47 -52.64
C LYS A 340 28.56 11.95 -51.26
N ARG A 341 29.65 12.43 -50.67
CA ARG A 341 30.05 12.08 -49.30
C ARG A 341 28.99 12.51 -48.28
N ASN A 342 28.51 13.75 -48.39
CA ASN A 342 27.46 14.27 -47.52
C ASN A 342 26.15 13.50 -47.69
N HIS A 343 25.80 13.12 -48.92
CA HIS A 343 24.63 12.30 -49.21
C HIS A 343 24.78 10.92 -48.56
N SER A 344 25.93 10.25 -48.72
CA SER A 344 26.19 8.95 -48.08
C SER A 344 26.18 9.04 -46.55
N LEU A 345 26.73 10.11 -45.96
CA LEU A 345 26.68 10.35 -44.51
C LEU A 345 25.25 10.61 -44.02
N ALA A 346 24.48 11.43 -44.75
CA ALA A 346 23.09 11.72 -44.44
C ALA A 346 22.22 10.46 -44.56
N LEU A 347 22.46 9.63 -45.57
CA LEU A 347 21.77 8.37 -45.79
C LEU A 347 22.13 7.33 -44.72
N GLY A 348 23.38 7.30 -44.26
CA GLY A 348 23.79 6.51 -43.10
C GLY A 348 23.08 6.94 -41.82
N ARG A 349 23.01 8.25 -41.55
CA ARG A 349 22.25 8.78 -40.39
C ARG A 349 20.76 8.49 -40.50
N GLN A 350 20.18 8.65 -41.68
CA GLN A 350 18.78 8.33 -41.92
C GLN A 350 18.49 6.86 -41.60
N LYS A 351 19.32 5.93 -42.08
CA LYS A 351 19.19 4.51 -41.75
C LYS A 351 19.34 4.25 -40.24
N GLY A 352 20.28 4.91 -39.58
CA GLY A 352 20.43 4.81 -38.11
C GLY A 352 19.18 5.27 -37.37
N TYR A 353 18.62 6.42 -37.74
CA TYR A 353 17.36 6.90 -37.16
C TYR A 353 16.16 6.01 -37.52
N GLU A 354 16.12 5.44 -38.73
CA GLU A 354 15.08 4.46 -39.10
C GLU A 354 15.15 3.20 -38.23
N GLU A 355 16.35 2.69 -37.97
CA GLU A 355 16.59 1.56 -37.07
C GLU A 355 16.19 1.89 -35.62
N GLU A 356 16.56 3.07 -35.10
CA GLU A 356 16.15 3.54 -33.77
C GLU A 356 14.62 3.71 -33.67
N ILE A 357 13.97 4.27 -34.69
CA ILE A 357 12.51 4.40 -34.74
C ILE A 357 11.85 3.02 -34.71
N ILE A 358 12.39 2.04 -35.45
CA ILE A 358 11.88 0.66 -35.41
C ILE A 358 12.08 0.05 -34.03
N HIS A 359 13.24 0.27 -33.40
CA HIS A 359 13.52 -0.20 -32.05
C HIS A 359 12.54 0.38 -31.02
N PHE A 360 12.38 1.70 -30.98
CA PHE A 360 11.42 2.36 -30.07
C PHE A 360 9.97 1.96 -30.36
N LYS A 361 9.60 1.77 -31.63
CA LYS A 361 8.27 1.24 -31.98
C LYS A 361 8.06 -0.19 -31.47
N LYS A 362 9.12 -1.00 -31.40
CA LYS A 362 9.06 -2.35 -30.84
C LYS A 362 8.93 -2.30 -29.32
N GLU A 363 9.71 -1.45 -28.65
CA GLU A 363 9.61 -1.23 -27.20
C GLU A 363 8.22 -0.68 -26.81
N LEU A 364 7.69 0.30 -27.52
CA LEU A 364 6.34 0.85 -27.30
C LEU A 364 5.22 -0.20 -27.47
N ARG A 365 5.48 -1.27 -28.24
CA ARG A 365 4.55 -2.39 -28.40
C ARG A 365 4.65 -3.42 -27.29
N GLU A 366 5.68 -3.36 -26.45
CA GLU A 366 5.78 -4.23 -25.29
C GLU A 366 4.61 -4.00 -24.34
N PRO A 367 4.07 -5.05 -23.72
CA PRO A 367 2.87 -4.97 -22.87
C PRO A 367 3.08 -4.14 -21.60
N GLN A 368 4.32 -3.77 -21.27
CA GLN A 368 4.63 -2.86 -20.17
C GLN A 368 4.28 -1.42 -20.52
N PHE A 369 4.53 -0.99 -21.77
CA PHE A 369 4.30 0.38 -22.24
C PHE A 369 2.95 0.53 -22.92
N ARG A 370 2.53 -0.46 -23.72
CA ARG A 370 1.23 -0.44 -24.41
C ARG A 370 0.06 -0.36 -23.43
N ASP A 371 0.09 -1.19 -22.38
CA ASP A 371 -1.01 -1.31 -21.41
C ASP A 371 -0.77 -0.44 -20.17
N ALA A 372 0.26 0.43 -20.18
CA ALA A 372 0.65 1.22 -19.02
C ALA A 372 -0.49 2.12 -18.53
N GLU A 373 -1.20 2.77 -19.46
CA GLU A 373 -2.31 3.67 -19.13
C GLU A 373 -3.50 2.91 -18.55
N GLU A 374 -3.83 1.75 -19.12
CA GLU A 374 -4.93 0.91 -18.66
C GLU A 374 -4.63 0.33 -17.27
N LYS A 375 -3.43 -0.23 -17.07
CA LYS A 375 -2.97 -0.72 -15.75
C LYS A 375 -2.89 0.39 -14.71
N TYR A 376 -2.43 1.58 -15.10
CA TYR A 376 -2.43 2.75 -14.22
C TYR A 376 -3.87 3.13 -13.82
N ARG A 377 -4.80 3.15 -14.78
CA ARG A 377 -6.21 3.46 -14.53
C ARG A 377 -6.86 2.42 -13.61
N GLU A 378 -6.65 1.13 -13.87
CA GLU A 378 -7.12 0.05 -12.99
C GLU A 378 -6.55 0.17 -11.59
N MET A 379 -5.23 0.36 -11.45
CA MET A 379 -4.58 0.51 -10.15
C MET A 379 -5.09 1.76 -9.41
N MET A 380 -5.30 2.87 -10.12
CA MET A 380 -5.89 4.09 -9.55
C MET A 380 -7.32 3.87 -9.06
N ILE A 381 -8.15 3.12 -9.81
CA ILE A 381 -9.50 2.76 -9.38
C ILE A 381 -9.44 1.89 -8.13
N VAL A 382 -8.61 0.85 -8.11
CA VAL A 382 -8.44 -0.03 -6.95
C VAL A 382 -7.96 0.76 -5.74
N MET A 383 -6.94 1.60 -5.90
CA MET A 383 -6.42 2.46 -4.83
C MET A 383 -7.50 3.39 -4.29
N ARG A 384 -8.20 4.13 -5.16
CA ARG A 384 -9.27 5.05 -4.72
C ARG A 384 -10.43 4.34 -4.07
N THR A 385 -10.86 3.21 -4.62
CA THR A 385 -11.93 2.39 -4.04
C THR A 385 -11.53 1.86 -2.68
N THR A 386 -10.29 1.38 -2.53
CA THR A 386 -9.75 0.90 -1.24
C THR A 386 -9.64 2.04 -0.23
N GLU A 387 -9.23 3.24 -0.65
CA GLU A 387 -9.19 4.43 0.21
C GLU A 387 -10.58 4.82 0.71
N LEU A 388 -11.60 4.76 -0.16
CA LEU A 388 -13.00 5.01 0.22
C LEU A 388 -13.50 3.95 1.21
N VAL A 389 -13.25 2.66 0.93
CA VAL A 389 -13.64 1.57 1.84
C VAL A 389 -12.99 1.74 3.21
N ASN A 390 -11.71 2.12 3.28
CA ASN A 390 -11.05 2.38 4.55
C ASN A 390 -11.68 3.55 5.32
N LYS A 391 -12.08 4.63 4.62
CA LYS A 391 -12.79 5.76 5.23
C LYS A 391 -14.16 5.32 5.76
N ASP A 392 -14.89 4.53 4.99
CA ASP A 392 -16.20 4.02 5.41
C ASP A 392 -16.09 3.08 6.62
N LEU A 393 -15.09 2.19 6.64
CA LEU A 393 -14.81 1.32 7.79
C LEU A 393 -14.45 2.12 9.05
N ASP A 394 -13.68 3.20 8.91
CA ASP A 394 -13.36 4.11 10.02
C ASP A 394 -14.62 4.83 10.54
N ILE A 395 -15.50 5.26 9.64
CA ILE A 395 -16.81 5.84 10.01
C ILE A 395 -17.67 4.82 10.76
N TYR A 396 -17.77 3.57 10.25
CA TYR A 396 -18.51 2.51 10.93
C TYR A 396 -17.95 2.20 12.31
N TYR A 397 -16.63 2.15 12.45
CA TYR A 397 -15.96 1.92 13.72
C TYR A 397 -16.27 3.03 14.73
N LYS A 398 -16.13 4.30 14.33
CA LYS A 398 -16.44 5.46 15.17
C LYS A 398 -17.92 5.51 15.55
N THR A 399 -18.81 5.22 14.61
CA THR A 399 -20.26 5.24 14.84
C THR A 399 -20.67 4.13 15.80
N LEU A 400 -20.09 2.94 15.66
CA LEU A 400 -20.34 1.82 16.57
C LEU A 400 -19.84 2.13 17.98
N ASP A 401 -18.62 2.66 18.13
CA ASP A 401 -18.07 3.06 19.43
C ASP A 401 -18.94 4.15 20.10
N GLN A 402 -19.36 5.16 19.35
CA GLN A 402 -20.30 6.17 19.84
C GLN A 402 -21.65 5.58 20.25
N ALA A 403 -22.20 4.63 19.48
CA ALA A 403 -23.45 3.97 19.81
C ALA A 403 -23.33 3.13 21.10
N ILE A 404 -22.21 2.43 21.29
CA ILE A 404 -21.93 1.67 22.52
C ILE A 404 -21.80 2.63 23.71
N MET A 405 -21.06 3.74 23.58
CA MET A 405 -20.94 4.76 24.63
C MET A 405 -22.30 5.35 25.02
N LYS A 406 -23.11 5.71 24.02
CA LYS A 406 -24.45 6.26 24.25
C LYS A 406 -25.36 5.24 24.91
N PHE A 407 -25.32 3.98 24.47
CA PHE A 407 -26.09 2.91 25.06
C PHE A 407 -25.68 2.67 26.52
N HIS A 408 -24.38 2.63 26.81
CA HIS A 408 -23.87 2.46 28.17
C HIS A 408 -24.28 3.60 29.09
N SER A 409 -24.09 4.86 28.66
CA SER A 409 -24.48 6.05 29.44
C SER A 409 -25.99 6.08 29.71
N MET A 410 -26.80 5.81 28.68
CA MET A 410 -28.26 5.74 28.81
C MET A 410 -28.69 4.63 29.79
N LYS A 411 -28.05 3.46 29.73
CA LYS A 411 -28.35 2.35 30.65
C LYS A 411 -27.91 2.64 32.07
N MET A 412 -26.77 3.29 32.28
CA MET A 412 -26.37 3.68 33.64
C MET A 412 -27.27 4.75 34.23
N GLU A 413 -27.76 5.69 33.43
CA GLU A 413 -28.76 6.67 33.90
C GLU A 413 -30.07 5.98 34.31
N GLU A 414 -30.54 5.01 33.51
CA GLU A 414 -31.73 4.21 33.80
C GLU A 414 -31.57 3.40 35.10
N ILE A 415 -30.43 2.71 35.25
CA ILE A 415 -30.09 1.95 36.47
C ILE A 415 -30.05 2.88 37.69
N ASN A 416 -29.34 4.00 37.59
CA ASN A 416 -29.21 4.96 38.70
C ASN A 416 -30.53 5.62 39.06
N LYS A 417 -31.46 5.79 38.12
CA LYS A 417 -32.81 6.24 38.43
C LYS A 417 -33.54 5.22 39.31
N ILE A 418 -33.55 3.96 38.90
CA ILE A 418 -34.23 2.88 39.65
C ILE A 418 -33.57 2.68 41.02
N ILE A 419 -32.24 2.70 41.10
CA ILE A 419 -31.52 2.59 42.37
C ILE A 419 -31.92 3.72 43.32
N ARG A 420 -32.01 4.97 42.83
CA ARG A 420 -32.42 6.12 43.65
C ARG A 420 -33.84 5.96 44.18
N ASP A 421 -34.76 5.52 43.34
CA ASP A 421 -36.16 5.34 43.71
C ASP A 421 -36.31 4.20 44.74
N LEU A 422 -35.68 3.04 44.49
CA LEU A 422 -35.70 1.89 45.41
C LEU A 422 -35.01 2.19 46.74
N TRP A 423 -33.87 2.90 46.73
CA TRP A 423 -33.17 3.27 47.96
C TRP A 423 -34.03 4.16 48.85
N ARG A 424 -34.63 5.21 48.27
CA ARG A 424 -35.51 6.13 49.01
C ARG A 424 -36.75 5.46 49.56
N SER A 425 -37.26 4.44 48.86
CA SER A 425 -38.42 3.67 49.33
C SER A 425 -38.07 2.67 50.45
N THR A 426 -36.85 2.14 50.45
CA THR A 426 -36.51 0.98 51.28
C THR A 426 -35.65 1.33 52.50
N TYR A 427 -34.71 2.27 52.37
CA TYR A 427 -33.80 2.64 53.45
C TYR A 427 -34.44 3.67 54.38
N ARG A 428 -34.52 3.35 55.68
CA ARG A 428 -35.12 4.26 56.69
C ARG A 428 -34.10 5.11 57.45
N GLY A 429 -32.80 4.91 57.21
CA GLY A 429 -31.75 5.71 57.84
C GLY A 429 -31.66 7.14 57.30
N GLN A 430 -31.34 8.11 58.16
CA GLN A 430 -31.18 9.53 57.81
C GLN A 430 -29.76 9.90 57.34
N ASP A 431 -28.84 8.94 57.34
CA ASP A 431 -27.42 9.15 57.07
C ASP A 431 -27.04 9.12 55.58
N ILE A 432 -27.88 8.52 54.72
CA ILE A 432 -27.65 8.40 53.27
C ILE A 432 -28.94 8.73 52.52
N GLU A 433 -28.92 9.74 51.66
CA GLU A 433 -30.09 10.15 50.87
C GLU A 433 -30.37 9.19 49.71
N TYR A 434 -29.34 8.86 48.95
CA TYR A 434 -29.40 7.86 47.89
C TYR A 434 -28.02 7.35 47.54
N ILE A 435 -28.00 6.22 46.84
CA ILE A 435 -26.79 5.63 46.29
C ILE A 435 -26.82 5.69 44.76
N GLU A 436 -25.66 5.72 44.13
CA GLU A 436 -25.51 5.80 42.68
C GLU A 436 -24.28 4.99 42.23
N ILE A 437 -24.36 4.35 41.06
CA ILE A 437 -23.21 3.74 40.40
C ILE A 437 -22.58 4.79 39.49
N ARG A 438 -21.32 5.16 39.76
CA ARG A 438 -20.53 5.98 38.85
C ARG A 438 -19.65 5.10 37.99
N SER A 439 -19.70 5.34 36.69
CA SER A 439 -18.81 4.75 35.71
C SER A 439 -17.81 5.81 35.24
N ASP A 440 -16.57 5.69 35.69
CA ASP A 440 -15.47 6.51 35.17
C ASP A 440 -14.88 5.77 33.96
N ALA A 441 -14.94 6.40 32.79
CA ALA A 441 -14.29 5.90 31.59
C ALA A 441 -12.88 6.50 31.51
N ASP A 442 -11.88 5.70 31.16
CA ASP A 442 -10.54 6.23 30.88
C ASP A 442 -10.58 7.06 29.58
N GLU A 443 -10.68 8.39 29.70
CA GLU A 443 -10.69 9.32 28.56
C GLU A 443 -9.38 9.30 27.75
N ASN A 444 -8.30 8.75 28.32
CA ASN A 444 -6.98 8.69 27.72
C ASN A 444 -6.78 7.53 26.72
N VAL A 445 -7.77 6.65 26.55
CA VAL A 445 -7.67 5.53 25.59
C VAL A 445 -8.15 6.01 24.22
N SER A 446 -7.19 6.19 23.31
CA SER A 446 -7.48 6.52 21.91
C SER A 446 -8.35 5.45 21.27
N ALA A 447 -9.24 5.83 20.35
CA ALA A 447 -10.13 4.91 19.64
C ALA A 447 -9.42 3.72 18.96
N SER A 448 -8.10 3.79 18.76
CA SER A 448 -7.26 2.72 18.23
C SER A 448 -7.02 1.54 19.18
N ASP A 449 -7.21 1.71 20.49
CA ASP A 449 -6.96 0.64 21.46
C ASP A 449 -8.18 -0.25 21.68
N LYS A 450 -7.95 -1.56 21.54
CA LYS A 450 -8.97 -2.59 21.26
C LYS A 450 -10.01 -2.84 22.35
N ARG A 451 -9.96 -2.18 23.52
CA ARG A 451 -10.95 -2.31 24.61
C ARG A 451 -10.86 -1.11 25.55
N ARG A 452 -11.97 -0.37 25.69
CA ARG A 452 -12.14 0.64 26.74
C ARG A 452 -12.33 -0.05 28.09
N ASN A 453 -11.60 0.41 29.10
CA ASN A 453 -11.79 -0.01 30.48
C ASN A 453 -12.78 0.95 31.17
N TYR A 454 -13.80 0.38 31.81
CA TYR A 454 -14.75 1.12 32.64
C TYR A 454 -14.52 0.75 34.10
N ASN A 455 -14.26 1.77 34.92
CA ASN A 455 -14.14 1.62 36.36
C ASN A 455 -15.47 2.00 37.01
N TYR A 456 -16.07 1.04 37.72
CA TYR A 456 -17.33 1.24 38.42
C TYR A 456 -17.10 1.40 39.92
N ARG A 457 -17.73 2.42 40.51
CA ARG A 457 -17.76 2.63 41.96
C ARG A 457 -19.18 2.96 42.41
N VAL A 458 -19.55 2.43 43.57
CA VAL A 458 -20.83 2.75 44.20
C VAL A 458 -20.60 3.90 45.17
N VAL A 459 -21.27 5.01 44.93
CA VAL A 459 -21.18 6.20 45.78
C VAL A 459 -22.48 6.39 46.54
N MET A 460 -22.37 6.86 47.78
CA MET A 460 -23.49 7.33 48.59
C MET A 460 -23.46 8.87 48.62
N LEU A 461 -24.62 9.49 48.51
CA LEU A 461 -24.78 10.93 48.68
C LEU A 461 -25.28 11.26 50.09
N LYS A 462 -24.60 12.20 50.73
CA LYS A 462 -25.00 12.76 52.03
C LYS A 462 -24.93 14.28 51.94
N GLY A 463 -26.08 14.95 51.83
CA GLY A 463 -26.13 16.35 51.41
C GLY A 463 -25.43 16.53 50.06
N ASP A 464 -24.59 17.56 49.93
CA ASP A 464 -23.88 17.85 48.68
C ASP A 464 -22.61 17.01 48.46
N THR A 465 -22.28 16.08 49.37
CA THR A 465 -21.02 15.31 49.30
C THR A 465 -21.25 13.88 48.83
N ALA A 466 -20.63 13.51 47.70
CA ALA A 466 -20.59 12.14 47.20
C ALA A 466 -19.37 11.39 47.77
N LEU A 467 -19.62 10.26 48.43
CA LEU A 467 -18.59 9.44 49.08
C LEU A 467 -18.62 8.01 48.54
N ASP A 468 -17.46 7.39 48.35
CA ASP A 468 -17.37 5.97 48.00
C ASP A 468 -17.90 5.11 49.15
N MET A 469 -18.79 4.16 48.86
CA MET A 469 -19.32 3.23 49.86
C MET A 469 -18.27 2.19 50.28
N ARG A 470 -17.29 1.89 49.42
CA ARG A 470 -16.31 0.83 49.68
C ARG A 470 -15.51 1.13 50.95
N GLY A 471 -15.64 0.24 51.95
CA GLY A 471 -14.96 0.37 53.24
C GLY A 471 -15.57 1.41 54.18
N ARG A 472 -16.71 2.04 53.83
CA ARG A 472 -17.34 3.11 54.62
C ARG A 472 -18.80 2.85 55.02
N CYS A 473 -19.39 1.74 54.56
CA CYS A 473 -20.76 1.35 54.88
C CYS A 473 -20.84 0.20 55.90
N SER A 474 -21.95 0.16 56.64
CA SER A 474 -22.26 -0.91 57.62
C SER A 474 -22.59 -2.23 56.92
N ALA A 475 -22.64 -3.33 57.68
CA ALA A 475 -23.01 -4.64 57.14
C ALA A 475 -24.43 -4.63 56.53
N GLY A 476 -25.42 -4.08 57.25
CA GLY A 476 -26.79 -3.96 56.75
C GLY A 476 -26.90 -3.08 55.50
N GLN A 477 -26.20 -1.93 55.48
CA GLN A 477 -26.16 -1.05 54.30
C GLN A 477 -25.57 -1.76 53.07
N LYS A 478 -24.53 -2.59 53.25
CA LYS A 478 -23.95 -3.39 52.15
C LYS A 478 -24.96 -4.38 51.59
N VAL A 479 -25.66 -5.11 52.46
CA VAL A 479 -26.68 -6.09 52.04
C VAL A 479 -27.81 -5.40 51.28
N LEU A 480 -28.34 -4.32 51.83
CA LEU A 480 -29.43 -3.57 51.22
C LEU A 480 -29.02 -2.93 49.88
N ALA A 481 -27.87 -2.27 49.82
CA ALA A 481 -27.36 -1.69 48.57
C ALA A 481 -27.16 -2.76 47.49
N SER A 482 -26.57 -3.90 47.86
CA SER A 482 -26.34 -5.01 46.92
C SER A 482 -27.65 -5.63 46.42
N LEU A 483 -28.69 -5.65 47.26
CA LEU A 483 -30.01 -6.13 46.88
C LEU A 483 -30.71 -5.17 45.91
N ILE A 484 -30.70 -3.87 46.23
CA ILE A 484 -31.29 -2.82 45.38
C ILE A 484 -30.60 -2.77 44.01
N ILE A 485 -29.26 -2.81 43.99
CA ILE A 485 -28.50 -2.81 42.72
C ILE A 485 -28.87 -4.03 41.87
N ARG A 486 -29.01 -5.22 42.47
CA ARG A 486 -29.44 -6.43 41.74
C ARG A 486 -30.84 -6.29 41.17
N LEU A 487 -31.78 -5.72 41.93
CA LEU A 487 -33.14 -5.46 41.47
C LEU A 487 -33.15 -4.48 40.29
N ALA A 488 -32.38 -3.39 40.37
CA ALA A 488 -32.26 -2.40 39.31
C ALA A 488 -31.61 -2.96 38.03
N LEU A 489 -30.59 -3.81 38.17
CA LEU A 489 -29.97 -4.50 37.04
C LEU A 489 -30.93 -5.48 36.37
N ALA A 490 -31.66 -6.27 37.17
CA ALA A 490 -32.69 -7.17 36.64
C ALA A 490 -33.81 -6.41 35.92
N GLU A 491 -34.21 -5.25 36.43
CA GLU A 491 -35.18 -4.38 35.76
C GLU A 491 -34.73 -3.89 34.39
N THR A 492 -33.51 -3.40 34.30
CA THR A 492 -33.00 -2.72 33.10
C THR A 492 -32.51 -3.66 32.01
N PHE A 493 -31.98 -4.83 32.38
CA PHE A 493 -31.41 -5.80 31.43
C PHE A 493 -32.29 -7.02 31.16
N CYS A 494 -33.16 -7.42 32.10
CA CYS A 494 -33.88 -8.69 32.02
C CYS A 494 -35.37 -8.53 31.65
N LEU A 495 -35.70 -7.62 30.74
CA LEU A 495 -37.08 -7.35 30.27
C LEU A 495 -37.84 -8.61 29.81
N ASN A 496 -37.14 -9.60 29.24
CA ASN A 496 -37.74 -10.84 28.71
C ASN A 496 -37.58 -12.07 29.62
N CYS A 497 -36.79 -11.98 30.70
CA CYS A 497 -36.51 -13.08 31.62
C CYS A 497 -36.56 -12.55 33.06
N GLY A 498 -37.76 -12.38 33.61
CA GLY A 498 -37.97 -11.75 34.90
C GLY A 498 -37.76 -12.67 36.10
N ILE A 499 -36.80 -13.61 36.04
CA ILE A 499 -36.51 -14.49 37.19
C ILE A 499 -35.47 -13.83 38.09
N ILE A 500 -35.81 -13.63 39.36
CA ILE A 500 -34.86 -13.18 40.37
C ILE A 500 -34.95 -14.06 41.62
N ALA A 501 -33.79 -14.47 42.14
CA ALA A 501 -33.68 -15.28 43.35
C ALA A 501 -32.96 -14.50 44.44
N LEU A 502 -33.57 -14.41 45.61
CA LEU A 502 -33.07 -13.74 46.79
C LEU A 502 -32.88 -14.77 47.90
N ASP A 503 -31.63 -15.11 48.17
CA ASP A 503 -31.26 -16.02 49.27
C ASP A 503 -30.90 -15.21 50.51
N GLU A 504 -31.65 -15.42 51.58
CA GLU A 504 -31.58 -14.73 52.88
C GLU A 504 -31.42 -13.21 52.79
N PRO A 505 -32.41 -12.50 52.17
CA PRO A 505 -32.31 -11.06 51.94
C PRO A 505 -32.34 -10.22 53.22
N THR A 506 -32.75 -10.78 54.36
CA THR A 506 -32.85 -10.09 55.66
C THR A 506 -31.56 -10.15 56.49
N THR A 507 -30.51 -10.79 55.98
CA THR A 507 -29.22 -10.95 56.69
C THR A 507 -28.65 -9.60 57.15
N ASN A 508 -28.38 -9.45 58.45
CA ASN A 508 -27.84 -8.22 59.06
C ASN A 508 -28.70 -6.95 58.86
N LEU A 509 -29.99 -7.09 58.56
CA LEU A 509 -30.95 -5.99 58.56
C LEU A 509 -31.67 -5.92 59.90
N ASP A 510 -31.97 -4.70 60.33
CA ASP A 510 -32.86 -4.38 61.43
C ASP A 510 -34.34 -4.44 60.99
N ARG A 511 -35.24 -4.58 61.97
CA ARG A 511 -36.67 -4.81 61.72
C ARG A 511 -37.31 -3.75 60.83
N GLU A 512 -36.97 -2.48 61.00
CA GLU A 512 -37.52 -1.38 60.18
C GLU A 512 -37.11 -1.48 58.70
N ASN A 513 -35.87 -1.86 58.41
CA ASN A 513 -35.41 -2.08 57.04
C ASN A 513 -35.94 -3.39 56.46
N ILE A 514 -36.17 -4.43 57.28
CA ILE A 514 -36.85 -5.67 56.86
C ILE A 514 -38.29 -5.38 56.42
N GLU A 515 -39.05 -4.63 57.22
CA GLU A 515 -40.42 -4.20 56.88
C GLU A 515 -40.44 -3.35 55.60
N SER A 516 -39.53 -2.38 55.50
CA SER A 516 -39.43 -1.52 54.32
C SER A 516 -39.03 -2.30 53.07
N LEU A 517 -38.17 -3.30 53.20
CA LEU A 517 -37.79 -4.21 52.11
C LEU A 517 -38.95 -5.09 51.67
N ALA A 518 -39.73 -5.63 52.61
CA ALA A 518 -40.93 -6.39 52.28
C ALA A 518 -41.92 -5.53 51.49
N HIS A 519 -42.15 -4.28 51.92
CA HIS A 519 -43.00 -3.33 51.18
C HIS A 519 -42.48 -3.04 49.77
N ALA A 520 -41.17 -2.77 49.62
CA ALA A 520 -40.57 -2.51 48.31
C ALA A 520 -40.69 -3.72 47.37
N LEU A 521 -40.47 -4.95 47.87
CA LEU A 521 -40.65 -6.17 47.08
C LEU A 521 -42.11 -6.37 46.65
N VAL A 522 -43.08 -6.09 47.54
CA VAL A 522 -44.51 -6.16 47.21
C VAL A 522 -44.87 -5.15 46.12
N GLU A 523 -44.33 -3.93 46.17
CA GLU A 523 -44.54 -2.94 45.09
C GLU A 523 -43.94 -3.39 43.76
N ILE A 524 -42.76 -4.01 43.76
CA ILE A 524 -42.14 -4.58 42.56
C ILE A 524 -43.02 -5.72 41.99
N ILE A 525 -43.49 -6.63 42.85
CA ILE A 525 -44.42 -7.71 42.45
C ILE A 525 -45.69 -7.10 41.86
N LYS A 526 -46.29 -6.09 42.49
CA LYS A 526 -47.50 -5.42 42.01
C LYS A 526 -47.30 -4.75 40.65
N SER A 527 -46.24 -3.96 40.50
CA SER A 527 -45.87 -3.29 39.25
C SER A 527 -45.68 -4.29 38.11
N ARG A 528 -45.06 -5.44 38.40
CA ARG A 528 -44.78 -6.48 37.39
C ARG A 528 -45.82 -7.59 37.29
N SER A 529 -46.85 -7.58 38.12
CA SER A 529 -47.93 -8.58 38.09
C SER A 529 -48.67 -8.61 36.74
N GLN A 530 -48.70 -7.48 36.02
CA GLN A 530 -49.28 -7.38 34.68
C GLN A 530 -48.37 -7.96 33.59
N GLN A 531 -47.06 -8.12 33.86
CA GLN A 531 -46.10 -8.70 32.93
C GLN A 531 -46.09 -10.23 33.09
N ARG A 532 -46.29 -10.97 31.99
CA ARG A 532 -46.46 -12.44 32.03
C ARG A 532 -45.23 -13.24 32.48
N ASN A 533 -44.04 -12.62 32.55
CA ASN A 533 -42.76 -13.33 32.65
C ASN A 533 -41.93 -12.97 33.90
N PHE A 534 -42.53 -12.47 34.98
CA PHE A 534 -41.82 -12.17 36.23
C PHE A 534 -42.00 -13.28 37.27
N GLN A 535 -40.89 -13.74 37.85
CA GLN A 535 -40.85 -14.75 38.90
C GLN A 535 -39.83 -14.35 39.96
N LEU A 536 -40.29 -14.12 41.18
CA LEU A 536 -39.45 -13.84 42.34
C LEU A 536 -39.40 -15.08 43.23
N LEU A 537 -38.19 -15.59 43.48
CA LEU A 537 -37.91 -16.65 44.44
C LEU A 537 -37.23 -16.04 45.66
N VAL A 538 -37.83 -16.22 46.84
CA VAL A 538 -37.25 -15.78 48.11
C VAL A 538 -37.00 -17.01 48.97
N ILE A 539 -35.78 -17.14 49.47
CA ILE A 539 -35.38 -18.17 50.44
C ILE A 539 -35.06 -17.42 51.73
N THR A 540 -35.74 -17.77 52.81
CA THR A 540 -35.48 -17.18 54.12
C THR A 540 -35.84 -18.11 55.27
N HIS A 541 -35.17 -17.93 56.40
CA HIS A 541 -35.54 -18.48 57.70
C HIS A 541 -36.24 -17.45 58.61
N ASP A 542 -36.41 -16.21 58.15
CA ASP A 542 -37.07 -15.14 58.89
C ASP A 542 -38.60 -15.26 58.75
N GLU A 543 -39.27 -15.76 59.79
CA GLU A 543 -40.72 -15.96 59.79
C GLU A 543 -41.50 -14.64 59.73
N ASP A 544 -41.00 -13.58 60.38
CA ASP A 544 -41.62 -12.25 60.37
C ASP A 544 -41.63 -11.67 58.95
N PHE A 545 -40.52 -11.84 58.21
CA PHE A 545 -40.43 -11.41 56.82
C PHE A 545 -41.38 -12.19 55.89
N VAL A 546 -41.54 -13.50 56.11
CA VAL A 546 -42.52 -14.31 55.37
C VAL A 546 -43.94 -13.86 55.68
N GLU A 547 -44.25 -13.54 56.93
CA GLU A 547 -45.56 -13.01 57.32
C GLU A 547 -45.85 -11.67 56.64
N LEU A 548 -44.87 -10.74 56.62
CA LEU A 548 -45.00 -9.43 55.96
C LEU A 548 -45.25 -9.56 54.46
N LEU A 549 -44.54 -10.45 53.77
CA LEU A 549 -44.79 -10.76 52.36
C LEU A 549 -46.16 -11.44 52.17
N GLY A 550 -46.54 -12.30 53.11
CA GLY A 550 -47.79 -13.05 53.13
C GLY A 550 -49.04 -12.23 53.41
N ARG A 551 -48.90 -11.07 54.07
CA ARG A 551 -49.98 -10.08 54.23
C ARG A 551 -50.40 -9.44 52.90
N SER A 552 -49.58 -9.57 51.86
CA SER A 552 -49.92 -9.14 50.51
C SER A 552 -50.78 -10.18 49.79
N GLU A 553 -51.71 -9.75 48.92
CA GLU A 553 -52.59 -10.63 48.15
C GLU A 553 -51.85 -11.53 47.13
N TYR A 554 -50.53 -11.39 47.00
CA TYR A 554 -49.74 -12.02 45.93
C TYR A 554 -49.07 -13.34 46.34
N VAL A 555 -49.08 -13.70 47.63
CA VAL A 555 -48.44 -14.93 48.14
C VAL A 555 -49.44 -15.80 48.89
N GLU A 556 -49.94 -16.85 48.24
CA GLU A 556 -50.90 -17.79 48.86
C GLU A 556 -50.23 -18.96 49.60
N LYS A 557 -49.12 -19.44 49.05
CA LYS A 557 -48.45 -20.69 49.44
C LYS A 557 -46.94 -20.51 49.44
N PHE A 558 -46.27 -21.16 50.40
CA PHE A 558 -44.82 -21.20 50.49
C PHE A 558 -44.34 -22.66 50.61
N TYR A 559 -43.06 -22.88 50.34
CA TYR A 559 -42.42 -24.18 50.48
C TYR A 559 -41.51 -24.15 51.71
N ARG A 560 -41.81 -24.99 52.70
CA ARG A 560 -40.98 -25.19 53.89
C ARG A 560 -40.05 -26.37 53.65
N ILE A 561 -38.75 -26.14 53.74
CA ILE A 561 -37.73 -27.18 53.64
C ILE A 561 -37.39 -27.61 55.06
N LYS A 562 -37.58 -28.90 55.37
CA LYS A 562 -37.24 -29.49 56.67
C LYS A 562 -36.41 -30.75 56.46
N LYS A 563 -35.68 -31.20 57.49
CA LYS A 563 -35.04 -32.51 57.47
C LYS A 563 -36.03 -33.57 57.95
N ASN A 564 -36.12 -34.68 57.22
CA ASN A 564 -36.88 -35.84 57.67
C ASN A 564 -36.10 -36.63 58.74
N ILE A 565 -36.68 -37.72 59.23
CA ILE A 565 -36.09 -38.58 60.26
C ILE A 565 -34.73 -39.14 59.82
N ASP A 566 -34.56 -39.39 58.51
CA ASP A 566 -33.34 -39.91 57.89
C ASP A 566 -32.30 -38.81 57.55
N GLN A 567 -32.48 -37.57 58.04
CA GLN A 567 -31.64 -36.40 57.73
C GLN A 567 -31.60 -35.99 56.25
N CYS A 568 -32.49 -36.51 55.41
CA CYS A 568 -32.70 -36.06 54.04
C CYS A 568 -33.57 -34.79 54.00
N SER A 569 -33.37 -33.95 52.99
CA SER A 569 -34.19 -32.74 52.79
C SER A 569 -35.56 -33.11 52.24
N GLU A 570 -36.62 -32.68 52.92
CA GLU A 570 -38.03 -32.85 52.56
C GLU A 570 -38.65 -31.47 52.31
N ILE A 571 -39.38 -31.35 51.20
CA ILE A 571 -40.06 -30.11 50.81
C ILE A 571 -41.55 -30.26 51.10
N VAL A 572 -42.08 -29.43 51.98
CA VAL A 572 -43.51 -29.42 52.33
C VAL A 572 -44.15 -28.12 51.85
N LYS A 573 -45.29 -28.22 51.17
CA LYS A 573 -46.06 -27.06 50.74
C LYS A 573 -47.01 -26.61 51.85
N CYS A 574 -46.90 -25.36 52.28
CA CYS A 574 -47.69 -24.77 53.36
C CYS A 574 -48.49 -23.56 52.85
N SER A 575 -49.62 -23.25 53.49
CA SER A 575 -50.41 -22.04 53.20
C SER A 575 -50.00 -20.92 54.14
N VAL A 576 -49.92 -19.69 53.64
CA VAL A 576 -49.56 -18.51 54.44
C VAL A 576 -50.53 -18.29 55.61
N SER A 577 -51.81 -18.63 55.46
CA SER A 577 -52.84 -18.53 56.50
C SER A 577 -52.51 -19.34 57.76
N SER A 578 -51.65 -20.36 57.66
CA SER A 578 -51.25 -21.21 58.78
C SER A 578 -50.16 -20.60 59.67
N LEU A 579 -49.47 -19.55 59.23
CA LEU A 579 -48.44 -18.85 60.03
C LEU A 579 -49.06 -18.03 61.17
N GLY A 580 -50.23 -17.41 60.93
CA GLY A 580 -50.91 -16.56 61.93
C GLY A 580 -51.58 -17.32 63.09
N PHE A 581 -51.69 -18.65 63.02
CA PHE A 581 -52.37 -19.44 64.06
C PHE A 581 -51.46 -19.91 65.22
N ASN A 582 -50.16 -19.59 65.18
CA ASN A 582 -49.21 -19.97 66.23
C ASN A 582 -48.83 -18.83 67.19
N VAL A 583 -49.52 -17.68 67.13
CA VAL A 583 -49.34 -16.59 68.09
C VAL A 583 -50.63 -16.42 68.91
N HIS A 584 -50.84 -17.32 69.86
CA HIS A 584 -51.61 -17.07 71.07
C HIS A 584 -51.12 -17.95 72.22
#